data_AF-A0A5C6AJV3-F1
#
_entry.id   AF-A0A5C6AJV3-F1
#
_cell.length_a   1.000
_cell.length_b   1.000
_cell.length_c   1.000
_cell.angle_alpha   90.00
_cell.angle_beta   90.00
_cell.angle_gamma   90.00
#
_symmetry.space_group_name_H-M   'P 1'
#
loop_
_entity.id
_entity.type
_entity.pdbx_description
1 polymer ?
#
loop_
_entity_poly.entity_id
_entity_poly.type
_entity_poly.pdbx_seq_one_letter_code
_entity_poly.pdbx_strand_id
1 'polypeptide(L)'
;MLGVLPPETPAVAVAALPISPTGPLSESQHREVAVAHDRSRKIRRAAGVAAFNGWSIGVLAALSAPFALFSLPALVLAGGMGLVAWNEFRGRRRLLAFDESAPAFLGWNQLGFLALIIVYCVWQLVTSLSGDSPFAAELAAKPQLREVFGSGDGIDSLYRVIVMAFYGVVIALSVVFQGGNAVYYFTRRKHVIAYRQSTPTWVREVQSATAGA
;
A
#
# COMPACT_ATOMS: atom_id res chain seq x y z
N MET A 1 19.81 -33.46 73.58
CA MET A 1 19.22 -32.11 73.43
C MET A 1 18.16 -32.20 72.34
N LEU A 2 16.88 -32.27 72.72
CA LEU A 2 15.73 -32.32 71.82
C LEU A 2 15.27 -30.87 71.56
N GLY A 3 15.45 -30.39 70.33
CA GLY A 3 15.01 -29.06 69.90
C GLY A 3 13.53 -29.08 69.54
N VAL A 4 12.74 -28.27 70.25
CA VAL A 4 11.33 -28.01 69.97
C VAL A 4 11.24 -27.07 68.77
N LEU A 5 10.60 -27.51 67.69
CA LEU A 5 10.29 -26.66 66.53
C LEU A 5 9.09 -25.76 66.84
N PRO A 6 9.10 -24.47 66.43
CA PRO A 6 8.00 -23.55 66.63
C PRO A 6 6.80 -23.90 65.73
N PRO A 7 5.56 -23.55 66.15
CA PRO A 7 4.35 -23.83 65.39
C PRO A 7 4.27 -23.00 64.11
N GLU A 8 3.90 -23.64 63.00
CA GLU A 8 3.65 -22.99 61.71
C GLU A 8 2.38 -22.14 61.76
N THR A 9 2.51 -20.85 61.48
CA THR A 9 1.39 -19.93 61.34
C THR A 9 0.65 -20.22 60.02
N PRO A 10 -0.65 -20.53 60.02
CA PRO A 10 -1.39 -20.77 58.78
C PRO A 10 -1.44 -19.50 57.94
N ALA A 11 -0.93 -19.57 56.72
CA ALA A 11 -1.01 -18.50 55.73
C ALA A 11 -2.48 -18.29 55.33
N VAL A 12 -3.05 -17.16 55.77
CA VAL A 12 -4.38 -16.72 55.34
C VAL A 12 -4.29 -16.37 53.86
N ALA A 13 -4.77 -17.26 53.00
CA ALA A 13 -4.95 -17.01 51.58
C ALA A 13 -6.03 -15.93 51.42
N VAL A 14 -5.61 -14.69 51.18
CA VAL A 14 -6.51 -13.61 50.80
C VAL A 14 -7.01 -13.92 49.38
N ALA A 15 -8.18 -14.53 49.31
CA ALA A 15 -8.90 -14.72 48.05
C ALA A 15 -9.21 -13.34 47.45
N ALA A 16 -8.48 -12.97 46.40
CA ALA A 16 -8.75 -11.75 45.64
C ALA A 16 -10.14 -11.88 44.99
N LEU A 17 -11.08 -11.06 45.45
CA LEU A 17 -12.41 -11.00 44.85
C LEU A 17 -12.32 -10.50 43.40
N PRO A 18 -13.11 -11.07 42.47
CA PRO A 18 -13.19 -10.59 41.10
C PRO A 18 -13.78 -9.18 41.09
N ILE A 19 -12.98 -8.22 40.63
CA ILE A 19 -13.44 -6.84 40.41
C ILE A 19 -14.34 -6.88 39.17
N SER A 20 -15.65 -6.99 39.36
CA SER A 20 -16.62 -6.76 38.29
C SER A 20 -16.78 -5.25 38.11
N PRO A 21 -16.28 -4.62 37.04
CA PRO A 21 -16.49 -3.19 36.84
C PRO A 21 -17.86 -2.99 36.20
N THR A 22 -18.87 -2.74 37.02
CA THR A 22 -20.25 -2.42 36.61
C THR A 22 -20.48 -0.91 36.43
N GLY A 23 -19.46 -0.19 35.95
CA GLY A 23 -19.53 1.26 35.73
C GLY A 23 -18.84 1.72 34.44
N PRO A 24 -19.07 2.98 34.00
CA PRO A 24 -18.32 3.59 32.91
C PRO A 24 -16.81 3.55 33.15
N LEU A 25 -16.01 3.70 32.08
CA LEU A 25 -14.54 3.67 32.15
C LEU A 25 -14.02 4.61 33.26
N SER A 26 -13.06 4.13 34.04
CA SER A 26 -12.37 4.94 35.05
C SER A 26 -11.53 6.05 34.40
N GLU A 27 -11.19 7.10 35.15
CA GLU A 27 -10.36 8.19 34.65
C GLU A 27 -8.99 7.72 34.11
N SER A 28 -8.37 6.73 34.76
CA SER A 28 -7.11 6.14 34.30
C SER A 28 -7.29 5.43 32.96
N GLN A 29 -8.38 4.67 32.79
CA GLN A 29 -8.71 4.02 31.52
C GLN A 29 -8.98 5.03 30.40
N HIS A 30 -9.65 6.15 30.70
CA HIS A 30 -9.81 7.24 29.74
C HIS A 30 -8.47 7.83 29.30
N ARG A 31 -7.55 8.06 30.23
CA ARG A 31 -6.19 8.54 29.92
C ARG A 31 -5.42 7.53 29.07
N GLU A 32 -5.51 6.24 29.38
CA GLU A 32 -4.87 5.18 28.59
C GLU A 32 -5.36 5.17 27.13
N VAL A 33 -6.68 5.31 26.92
CA VAL A 33 -7.27 5.39 25.57
C VAL A 33 -6.80 6.63 24.82
N ALA A 34 -6.77 7.80 25.47
CA ALA A 34 -6.31 9.04 24.85
C ALA A 34 -4.84 8.96 24.42
N VAL A 35 -3.97 8.46 25.31
CA VAL A 35 -2.54 8.27 25.02
C VAL A 35 -2.34 7.26 23.88
N ALA A 36 -3.09 6.16 23.87
CA ALA A 36 -3.05 5.19 22.78
C ALA A 36 -3.52 5.80 21.45
N HIS A 37 -4.59 6.59 21.46
CA HIS A 37 -5.10 7.28 20.28
C HIS A 37 -4.02 8.14 19.63
N ASP A 38 -3.32 8.97 20.42
CA ASP A 38 -2.25 9.84 19.93
C ASP A 38 -1.09 9.05 19.32
N ARG A 39 -0.67 7.95 19.96
CA ARG A 39 0.36 7.05 19.44
C ARG A 39 -0.07 6.39 18.12
N SER A 40 -1.36 6.05 17.99
CA SER A 40 -1.92 5.39 16.80
C SER A 40 -2.00 6.32 15.57
N ARG A 41 -1.94 7.65 15.76
CA ARG A 41 -2.19 8.66 14.71
C ARG A 41 -1.33 8.46 13.45
N LYS A 42 -0.04 8.14 13.61
CA LYS A 42 0.87 7.90 12.47
C LYS A 42 0.53 6.61 11.72
N ILE A 43 0.06 5.58 12.43
CA ILE A 43 -0.37 4.30 11.86
C ILE A 43 -1.67 4.51 11.07
N ARG A 44 -2.65 5.20 11.66
CA ARG A 44 -3.93 5.53 11.01
C ARG A 44 -3.75 6.41 9.77
N ARG A 45 -2.82 7.36 9.80
CA ARG A 45 -2.45 8.14 8.60
C ARG A 45 -1.90 7.25 7.49
N ALA A 46 -1.00 6.32 7.80
CA ALA A 46 -0.48 5.37 6.82
C ALA A 46 -1.59 4.48 6.25
N ALA A 47 -2.55 4.06 7.08
CA ALA A 47 -3.74 3.34 6.62
C ALA A 47 -4.63 4.19 5.70
N GLY A 48 -4.72 5.51 5.95
CA GLY A 48 -5.39 6.46 5.06
C GLY A 48 -4.70 6.60 3.69
N VAL A 49 -3.36 6.68 3.67
CA VAL A 49 -2.58 6.69 2.42
C VAL A 49 -2.81 5.40 1.63
N ALA A 50 -2.80 4.25 2.30
CA ALA A 50 -3.10 2.96 1.67
C ALA A 50 -4.52 2.91 1.09
N ALA A 51 -5.51 3.50 1.78
CA ALA A 51 -6.87 3.61 1.26
C ALA A 51 -6.92 4.45 -0.02
N PHE A 52 -6.28 5.63 0.00
CA PHE A 52 -6.25 6.53 -1.15
C PHE A 52 -5.58 5.86 -2.35
N ASN A 53 -4.38 5.29 -2.16
CA ASN A 53 -3.67 4.58 -3.22
C ASN A 53 -4.48 3.40 -3.75
N GLY A 54 -5.06 2.58 -2.87
CA GLY A 54 -5.90 1.45 -3.25
C GLY A 54 -7.09 1.87 -4.12
N TRP A 55 -7.77 2.97 -3.76
CA TRP A 55 -8.88 3.52 -4.55
C TRP A 55 -8.42 4.07 -5.90
N SER A 56 -7.37 4.90 -5.94
CA SER A 56 -6.86 5.47 -7.19
C SER A 56 -6.44 4.36 -8.17
N ILE A 57 -5.69 3.37 -7.71
CA ILE A 57 -5.24 2.24 -8.54
C ILE A 57 -6.43 1.37 -8.94
N GLY A 58 -7.35 1.09 -8.02
CA GLY A 58 -8.55 0.29 -8.30
C GLY A 58 -9.46 0.91 -9.35
N VAL A 59 -9.67 2.22 -9.29
CA VAL A 59 -10.44 2.96 -10.31
C VAL A 59 -9.75 2.89 -11.67
N LEU A 60 -8.43 3.13 -11.73
CA LEU A 60 -7.69 3.01 -12.99
C LEU A 60 -7.74 1.58 -13.57
N ALA A 61 -7.62 0.56 -12.73
CA ALA A 61 -7.77 -0.83 -13.14
C ALA A 61 -9.17 -1.12 -13.70
N ALA A 62 -10.22 -0.66 -13.01
CA ALA A 62 -11.60 -0.84 -13.43
C ALA A 62 -11.90 -0.13 -14.76
N LEU A 63 -11.43 1.10 -14.93
CA LEU A 63 -11.61 1.85 -16.19
C LEU A 63 -10.79 1.26 -17.35
N SER A 64 -9.67 0.60 -17.04
CA SER A 64 -8.84 -0.07 -18.06
C SER A 64 -9.40 -1.44 -18.47
N ALA A 65 -10.18 -2.09 -17.61
CA ALA A 65 -10.65 -3.47 -17.81
C ALA A 65 -11.42 -3.71 -19.12
N PRO A 66 -12.32 -2.83 -19.60
CA PRO A 66 -13.03 -3.04 -20.87
C PRO A 66 -12.08 -3.12 -22.08
N PHE A 67 -11.02 -2.32 -22.08
CA PHE A 67 -10.02 -2.28 -23.15
C PHE A 67 -9.02 -3.44 -23.05
N ALA A 68 -8.89 -4.02 -21.86
CA ALA A 68 -7.96 -5.09 -21.58
C ALA A 68 -8.34 -6.43 -22.23
N LEU A 69 -9.63 -6.66 -22.52
CA LEU A 69 -10.13 -7.91 -23.09
C LEU A 69 -9.58 -8.23 -24.49
N PHE A 70 -9.08 -7.22 -25.20
CA PHE A 70 -8.60 -7.34 -26.58
C PHE A 70 -7.08 -7.24 -26.71
N SER A 71 -6.36 -7.13 -25.59
CA SER A 71 -4.91 -6.90 -25.59
C SER A 71 -4.27 -7.56 -24.38
N LEU A 72 -3.44 -8.58 -24.62
CA LEU A 72 -2.73 -9.30 -23.55
C LEU A 72 -1.90 -8.35 -22.66
N PRO A 73 -1.12 -7.38 -23.19
CA PRO A 73 -0.44 -6.39 -22.34
C PRO A 73 -1.40 -5.57 -21.47
N ALA A 74 -2.55 -5.17 -22.01
CA ALA A 74 -3.55 -4.40 -21.26
C ALA A 74 -4.22 -5.26 -20.17
N LEU A 75 -4.44 -6.55 -20.43
CA LEU A 75 -4.92 -7.53 -19.45
C LEU A 75 -3.95 -7.71 -18.29
N VAL A 76 -2.66 -7.89 -18.60
CA VAL A 76 -1.61 -8.00 -17.57
C VAL A 76 -1.53 -6.73 -16.74
N LEU A 77 -1.61 -5.55 -17.37
CA LEU A 77 -1.56 -4.27 -16.65
C LEU A 77 -2.79 -4.05 -15.77
N ALA A 78 -4.00 -4.24 -16.30
CA ALA A 78 -5.24 -4.09 -15.55
C ALA A 78 -5.34 -5.09 -14.39
N GLY A 79 -4.99 -6.35 -14.63
CA GLY A 79 -4.94 -7.39 -13.61
C GLY A 79 -3.89 -7.12 -12.54
N GLY A 80 -2.68 -6.70 -12.93
CA GLY A 80 -1.61 -6.32 -12.02
C GLY A 80 -1.99 -5.14 -11.12
N MET A 81 -2.59 -4.09 -11.69
CA MET A 81 -3.12 -2.96 -10.92
C MET A 81 -4.23 -3.39 -9.96
N GLY A 82 -5.16 -4.25 -10.40
CA GLY A 82 -6.21 -4.82 -9.55
C GLY A 82 -5.64 -5.58 -8.34
N LEU A 83 -4.61 -6.40 -8.56
CA LEU A 83 -3.91 -7.11 -7.49
C LEU A 83 -3.21 -6.15 -6.50
N VAL A 84 -2.52 -5.12 -7.02
CA VAL A 84 -1.88 -4.10 -6.19
C VAL A 84 -2.91 -3.36 -5.35
N ALA A 85 -4.04 -2.94 -5.93
CA ALA A 85 -5.12 -2.26 -5.22
C ALA A 85 -5.72 -3.14 -4.12
N TRP A 86 -5.99 -4.42 -4.42
CA TRP A 86 -6.46 -5.39 -3.44
C TRP A 86 -5.48 -5.52 -2.26
N ASN A 87 -4.19 -5.60 -2.55
CA ASN A 87 -3.15 -5.66 -1.54
C ASN A 87 -3.05 -4.36 -0.72
N GLU A 88 -3.23 -3.18 -1.29
CA GLU A 88 -3.31 -1.92 -0.54
C GLU A 88 -4.46 -1.96 0.49
N PHE A 89 -5.66 -2.41 0.09
CA PHE A 89 -6.79 -2.55 1.01
C PHE A 89 -6.56 -3.62 2.07
N ARG A 90 -5.89 -4.73 1.72
CA ARG A 90 -5.49 -5.76 2.69
C ARG A 90 -4.46 -5.20 3.69
N GLY A 91 -3.46 -4.47 3.21
CA GLY A 91 -2.43 -3.84 4.04
C GLY A 91 -3.00 -2.77 4.96
N ARG A 92 -3.96 -1.97 4.48
CA ARG A 92 -4.75 -1.03 5.30
C ARG A 92 -5.42 -1.75 6.47
N ARG A 93 -6.16 -2.82 6.20
CA ARG A 93 -6.84 -3.61 7.25
C ARG A 93 -5.84 -4.13 8.30
N ARG A 94 -4.69 -4.61 7.86
CA ARG A 94 -3.60 -5.05 8.76
C ARG A 94 -3.02 -3.91 9.59
N LEU A 95 -2.80 -2.72 9.01
CA LEU A 95 -2.36 -1.54 9.76
C LEU A 95 -3.37 -1.12 10.84
N LEU A 96 -4.67 -1.17 10.52
CA LEU A 96 -5.74 -0.84 11.46
C LEU A 96 -5.90 -1.90 12.56
N ALA A 97 -5.52 -3.15 12.29
CA ALA A 97 -5.36 -4.20 13.28
C ALA A 97 -4.01 -4.13 14.04
N PHE A 98 -3.20 -3.09 13.80
CA PHE A 98 -1.88 -2.90 14.40
C PHE A 98 -0.90 -4.07 14.20
N ASP A 99 -1.00 -4.76 13.07
CA ASP A 99 -0.10 -5.85 12.69
C ASP A 99 1.30 -5.30 12.33
N GLU A 100 2.34 -5.82 13.00
CA GLU A 100 3.74 -5.41 12.81
C GLU A 100 4.28 -5.69 11.42
N SER A 101 3.71 -6.67 10.71
CA SER A 101 4.10 -7.03 9.35
C SER A 101 3.49 -6.10 8.29
N ALA A 102 2.42 -5.38 8.63
CA ALA A 102 1.65 -4.58 7.69
C ALA A 102 2.46 -3.50 6.95
N PRO A 103 3.34 -2.72 7.63
CA PRO A 103 4.14 -1.70 6.95
C PRO A 103 5.13 -2.32 5.95
N ALA A 104 5.74 -3.46 6.29
CA ALA A 104 6.64 -4.15 5.36
C ALA A 104 5.88 -4.72 4.17
N PHE A 105 4.70 -5.31 4.40
CA PHE A 105 3.82 -5.81 3.34
C PHE A 105 3.42 -4.71 2.35
N LEU A 106 3.00 -3.53 2.84
CA LEU A 106 2.68 -2.39 1.99
C LEU A 106 3.91 -1.83 1.25
N GLY A 107 5.07 -1.79 1.91
CA GLY A 107 6.32 -1.38 1.25
C GLY A 107 6.67 -2.27 0.07
N TRP A 108 6.56 -3.60 0.24
CA TRP A 108 6.77 -4.56 -0.86
C TRP A 108 5.70 -4.45 -1.95
N ASN A 109 4.45 -4.16 -1.60
CA ASN A 109 3.40 -3.92 -2.59
C ASN A 109 3.71 -2.73 -3.49
N GLN A 110 4.24 -1.63 -2.93
CA GLN A 110 4.67 -0.45 -3.69
C GLN A 110 5.86 -0.75 -4.62
N LEU A 111 6.83 -1.56 -4.17
CA LEU A 111 7.94 -2.02 -5.02
C LEU A 111 7.45 -2.95 -6.14
N GLY A 112 6.49 -3.83 -5.85
CA GLY A 112 5.84 -4.66 -6.87
C GLY A 112 5.10 -3.81 -7.91
N PHE A 113 4.42 -2.75 -7.47
CA PHE A 113 3.76 -1.83 -8.39
C PHE A 113 4.75 -1.03 -9.25
N LEU A 114 5.86 -0.56 -8.66
CA LEU A 114 6.95 0.07 -9.40
C LEU A 114 7.52 -0.87 -10.47
N ALA A 115 7.77 -2.13 -10.11
CA ALA A 115 8.26 -3.13 -11.04
C ALA A 115 7.28 -3.37 -12.20
N LEU A 116 5.97 -3.48 -11.91
CA LEU A 116 4.93 -3.60 -12.94
C LEU A 116 4.98 -2.44 -13.94
N ILE A 117 5.08 -1.20 -13.45
CA ILE A 117 5.14 -0.01 -14.30
C ILE A 117 6.42 -0.01 -15.14
N ILE A 118 7.58 -0.25 -14.53
CA ILE A 118 8.86 -0.27 -15.26
C ILE A 118 8.85 -1.32 -16.36
N VAL A 119 8.43 -2.55 -16.05
CA VAL A 119 8.36 -3.64 -17.04
C VAL A 119 7.44 -3.25 -18.18
N TYR A 120 6.27 -2.69 -17.89
CA TYR A 120 5.35 -2.20 -18.93
C TYR A 120 5.95 -1.08 -19.77
N CYS A 121 6.55 -0.06 -19.16
CA CYS A 121 7.16 1.06 -19.88
C CYS A 121 8.34 0.61 -20.76
N VAL A 122 9.20 -0.27 -20.25
CA VAL A 122 10.32 -0.84 -21.02
C VAL A 122 9.79 -1.68 -22.17
N TRP A 123 8.77 -2.52 -21.94
CA TRP A 123 8.12 -3.27 -23.00
C TRP A 123 7.59 -2.35 -24.09
N GLN A 124 6.84 -1.31 -23.73
CA GLN A 124 6.28 -0.34 -24.67
C GLN A 124 7.37 0.40 -25.45
N LEU A 125 8.46 0.81 -24.79
CA LEU A 125 9.61 1.42 -25.46
C LEU A 125 10.24 0.46 -26.49
N VAL A 126 10.49 -0.79 -26.11
CA VAL A 126 11.08 -1.78 -27.01
C VAL A 126 10.16 -2.03 -28.20
N THR A 127 8.86 -2.23 -27.98
CA THR A 127 7.91 -2.50 -29.07
C THR A 127 7.72 -1.30 -29.99
N SER A 128 7.67 -0.08 -29.45
CA SER A 128 7.51 1.13 -30.25
C SER A 128 8.78 1.55 -31.00
N LEU A 129 9.96 1.19 -30.49
CA LEU A 129 11.23 1.49 -31.16
C LEU A 129 11.67 0.40 -32.14
N SER A 130 11.23 -0.85 -31.96
CA SER A 130 11.62 -1.96 -32.82
C SER A 130 10.62 -2.27 -33.92
N GLY A 131 9.36 -1.83 -33.78
CA GLY A 131 8.32 -2.04 -34.79
C GLY A 131 8.25 -0.93 -35.82
N ASP A 132 7.59 -1.22 -36.94
CA ASP A 132 7.12 -0.18 -37.86
C ASP A 132 6.13 0.73 -37.12
N SER A 133 6.26 2.04 -37.34
CA SER A 133 5.34 3.00 -36.75
C SER A 133 3.90 2.66 -37.18
N PRO A 134 2.91 2.71 -36.27
CA PRO A 134 1.50 2.51 -36.64
C PRO A 134 1.05 3.48 -37.74
N PHE A 135 1.70 4.65 -37.80
CA PHE A 135 1.49 5.66 -38.82
C PHE A 135 2.15 5.33 -40.16
N ALA A 136 3.23 4.54 -40.19
CA ALA A 136 3.95 4.21 -41.41
C ALA A 136 3.07 3.41 -42.38
N ALA A 137 2.34 2.42 -41.88
CA ALA A 137 1.40 1.63 -42.67
C ALA A 137 0.23 2.50 -43.21
N GLU A 138 -0.28 3.42 -42.39
CA GLU A 138 -1.40 4.27 -42.79
C GLU A 138 -0.99 5.41 -43.75
N LEU A 139 0.20 5.99 -43.59
CA LEU A 139 0.77 6.92 -44.57
C LEU A 139 1.09 6.24 -45.90
N ALA A 140 1.51 4.97 -45.86
CA ALA A 140 1.73 4.20 -47.08
C ALA A 140 0.41 3.94 -47.82
N ALA A 141 -0.68 3.71 -47.08
CA ALA A 141 -2.01 3.45 -47.64
C ALA A 141 -2.72 4.72 -48.16
N LYS A 142 -2.37 5.92 -47.67
CA LYS A 142 -3.07 7.18 -47.99
C LYS A 142 -2.10 8.26 -48.50
N PRO A 143 -1.91 8.36 -49.84
CA PRO A 143 -0.97 9.32 -50.47
C PRO A 143 -1.25 10.79 -50.11
N GLN A 144 -2.52 11.15 -49.90
CA GLN A 144 -2.94 12.52 -49.52
C GLN A 144 -2.38 12.96 -48.16
N LEU A 145 -2.14 12.02 -47.23
CA LEU A 145 -1.52 12.34 -45.94
C LEU A 145 -0.02 12.63 -46.07
N ARG A 146 0.67 12.02 -47.05
CA ARG A 146 2.08 12.31 -47.33
C ARG A 146 2.29 13.73 -47.84
N GLU A 147 1.37 14.28 -48.63
CA GLU A 147 1.45 15.67 -49.08
C GLU A 147 1.31 16.68 -47.93
N VAL A 148 0.46 16.39 -46.95
CA VAL A 148 0.20 17.28 -45.81
C VAL A 148 1.31 17.21 -44.75
N PHE A 149 1.80 16.01 -44.45
CA PHE A 149 2.75 15.80 -43.35
C PHE A 149 4.22 15.63 -43.81
N GLY A 150 4.48 15.65 -45.11
CA GLY A 150 5.83 15.58 -45.68
C GLY A 150 6.45 14.18 -45.66
N SER A 151 7.79 14.12 -45.64
CA SER A 151 8.53 12.85 -45.60
C SER A 151 8.26 12.10 -44.29
N GLY A 152 7.82 10.85 -44.40
CA GLY A 152 7.43 9.99 -43.26
C GLY A 152 8.51 9.86 -42.16
N ASP A 153 9.78 10.05 -42.51
CA ASP A 153 10.93 9.98 -41.60
C ASP A 153 10.85 11.01 -40.46
N GLY A 154 10.34 12.21 -40.73
CA GLY A 154 10.22 13.28 -39.72
C GLY A 154 9.16 12.95 -38.67
N ILE A 155 8.03 12.37 -39.11
CA ILE A 155 6.93 11.96 -38.23
C ILE A 155 7.34 10.77 -37.37
N ASP A 156 8.03 9.79 -37.95
CA ASP A 156 8.51 8.62 -37.21
C ASP A 156 9.52 9.01 -36.12
N SER A 157 10.48 9.89 -36.46
CA SER A 157 11.43 10.43 -35.49
C SER A 157 10.72 11.17 -34.35
N LEU A 158 9.76 12.05 -34.67
CA LEU A 158 8.97 12.77 -33.67
C LEU A 158 8.18 11.81 -32.77
N TYR A 159 7.53 10.80 -33.35
CA TYR A 159 6.80 9.78 -32.60
C TYR A 159 7.71 9.05 -31.61
N ARG A 160 8.89 8.59 -32.07
CA ARG A 160 9.87 7.90 -31.21
C ARG A 160 10.35 8.79 -30.06
N VAL A 161 10.61 10.07 -30.32
CA VAL A 161 11.01 11.04 -29.28
C VAL A 161 9.89 11.23 -28.25
N ILE A 162 8.64 11.38 -28.70
CA ILE A 162 7.49 11.53 -27.80
C ILE A 162 7.31 10.29 -26.94
N VAL A 163 7.36 9.10 -27.53
CA VAL A 163 7.25 7.82 -26.80
C VAL A 163 8.37 7.68 -25.76
N MET A 164 9.62 7.98 -26.16
CA MET A 164 10.78 7.93 -25.28
C MET A 164 10.66 8.91 -24.10
N ALA A 165 10.29 10.16 -24.39
CA ALA A 165 10.08 11.18 -23.37
C ALA A 165 8.94 10.81 -22.42
N PHE A 166 7.80 10.36 -22.95
CA PHE A 166 6.63 9.98 -22.16
C PHE A 166 6.95 8.83 -21.20
N TYR A 167 7.44 7.69 -21.70
CA TYR A 167 7.73 6.55 -20.84
C TYR A 167 8.94 6.78 -19.93
N GLY A 168 9.94 7.54 -20.37
CA GLY A 168 11.05 7.96 -19.52
C GLY A 168 10.60 8.79 -18.31
N VAL A 169 9.71 9.76 -18.54
CA VAL A 169 9.10 10.57 -17.47
C VAL A 169 8.25 9.70 -16.54
N VAL A 170 7.43 8.80 -17.09
CA VAL A 170 6.59 7.89 -16.28
C VAL A 170 7.45 7.01 -15.37
N ILE A 171 8.56 6.46 -15.87
CA ILE A 171 9.52 5.68 -15.06
C ILE A 171 10.11 6.55 -13.95
N ALA A 172 10.63 7.74 -14.30
CA ALA A 172 11.28 8.63 -13.34
C ALA A 172 10.33 9.05 -12.21
N LEU A 173 9.12 9.50 -12.56
CA LEU A 173 8.09 9.84 -11.58
C LEU A 173 7.72 8.61 -10.75
N SER A 174 7.61 7.42 -11.35
CA SER A 174 7.26 6.22 -10.63
C SER A 174 8.32 5.82 -9.60
N VAL A 175 9.60 5.93 -9.94
CA VAL A 175 10.69 5.67 -8.99
C VAL A 175 10.59 6.61 -7.79
N VAL A 176 10.31 7.89 -8.01
CA VAL A 176 10.17 8.89 -6.94
C VAL A 176 8.95 8.59 -6.07
N PHE A 177 7.76 8.44 -6.66
CA PHE A 177 6.52 8.30 -5.90
C PHE A 177 6.36 6.91 -5.27
N GLN A 178 6.53 5.83 -6.02
CA GLN A 178 6.35 4.45 -5.53
C GLN A 178 7.53 4.04 -4.65
N GLY A 179 8.76 4.43 -5.03
CA GLY A 179 9.93 4.24 -4.17
C GLY A 179 9.82 5.02 -2.87
N GLY A 180 9.39 6.29 -2.95
CA GLY A 180 9.11 7.13 -1.77
C GLY A 180 8.03 6.54 -0.87
N ASN A 181 6.92 6.05 -1.43
CA ASN A 181 5.86 5.38 -0.69
C ASN A 181 6.33 4.08 -0.04
N ALA A 182 7.17 3.30 -0.72
CA ALA A 182 7.76 2.09 -0.16
C ALA A 182 8.62 2.40 1.07
N VAL A 183 9.54 3.37 0.95
CA VAL A 183 10.36 3.85 2.08
C VAL A 183 9.48 4.40 3.19
N TYR A 184 8.48 5.21 2.86
CA TYR A 184 7.50 5.72 3.83
C TYR A 184 6.90 4.58 4.63
N TYR A 185 6.38 3.52 3.99
CA TYR A 185 5.78 2.39 4.72
C TYR A 185 6.79 1.62 5.56
N PHE A 186 7.98 1.31 5.04
CA PHE A 186 9.02 0.63 5.82
C PHE A 186 9.38 1.41 7.10
N THR A 187 9.45 2.74 7.02
CA THR A 187 9.73 3.58 8.20
C THR A 187 8.60 3.60 9.24
N ARG A 188 7.37 3.18 8.89
CA ARG A 188 6.25 3.10 9.85
C ARG A 188 6.29 1.87 10.74
N ARG A 189 7.10 0.87 10.41
CA ARG A 189 7.28 -0.34 11.25
C ARG A 189 7.59 -0.02 12.71
N LYS A 190 8.50 0.93 12.96
CA LYS A 190 8.86 1.36 14.33
C LYS A 190 7.68 1.91 15.13
N HIS A 191 6.73 2.56 14.47
CA HIS A 191 5.55 3.13 15.15
C HIS A 191 4.56 2.04 15.56
N VAL A 192 4.38 1.01 14.73
CA VAL A 192 3.52 -0.12 15.06
C VAL A 192 4.10 -0.92 16.23
N ILE A 193 5.42 -1.20 16.18
CA ILE A 193 6.11 -1.90 17.27
C ILE A 193 6.01 -1.11 18.59
N ALA A 194 6.36 0.17 18.57
CA ALA A 194 6.30 1.03 19.76
C ALA A 194 4.86 1.12 20.31
N TYR A 195 3.86 1.21 19.43
CA TYR A 195 2.46 1.21 19.82
C TYR A 195 2.08 -0.10 20.52
N ARG A 196 2.44 -1.27 19.97
CA ARG A 196 2.13 -2.57 20.59
C ARG A 196 2.81 -2.78 21.93
N GLN A 197 4.06 -2.37 22.06
CA GLN A 197 4.84 -2.49 23.30
C GLN A 197 4.32 -1.58 24.41
N SER A 198 3.83 -0.38 24.06
CA SER A 198 3.48 0.66 25.04
C SER A 198 1.98 0.72 25.36
N THR A 199 1.14 -0.06 24.66
CA THR A 199 -0.32 0.03 24.77
C THR A 199 -0.90 -1.25 25.37
N PRO A 200 -1.66 -1.15 26.49
CA PRO A 200 -2.34 -2.29 27.09
C PRO A 200 -3.21 -3.06 26.08
N THR A 201 -3.30 -4.37 26.25
CA THR A 201 -4.01 -5.24 25.30
C THR A 201 -5.48 -4.87 25.16
N TRP A 202 -6.16 -4.54 26.26
CA TRP A 202 -7.58 -4.14 26.24
C TRP A 202 -7.84 -2.90 25.39
N VAL A 203 -6.94 -1.90 25.42
CA VAL A 203 -7.05 -0.70 24.59
C VAL A 203 -6.85 -1.06 23.11
N ARG A 204 -5.92 -1.97 22.81
CA ARG A 204 -5.68 -2.42 21.44
C ARG A 204 -6.90 -3.14 20.87
N GLU A 205 -7.53 -4.00 21.66
CA GLU A 205 -8.77 -4.71 21.28
C GLU A 205 -9.88 -3.72 20.97
N VAL A 206 -10.17 -2.78 21.88
CA VAL A 206 -11.19 -1.73 21.69
C VAL A 206 -10.90 -0.89 20.45
N GLN A 207 -9.65 -0.46 20.25
CA GLN A 207 -9.29 0.36 19.08
C GLN A 207 -9.32 -0.43 17.77
N SER A 208 -8.99 -1.72 17.79
CA SER A 208 -9.04 -2.57 16.59
C SER A 208 -10.48 -2.87 16.18
N ALA A 209 -11.38 -3.08 17.14
CA ALA A 209 -12.81 -3.30 16.91
C ALA A 209 -13.49 -2.07 16.29
N THR A 210 -13.04 -0.87 16.66
CA THR A 210 -13.59 0.40 16.18
C THR A 210 -12.88 0.97 14.95
N ALA A 211 -11.71 0.45 14.57
CA ALA A 211 -10.93 0.99 13.45
C ALA A 211 -11.51 0.66 12.06
N GLY A 212 -12.42 -0.33 11.98
CA GLY A 212 -13.09 -0.73 10.74
C GLY A 212 -14.54 -0.28 10.61
N ALA A 213 -15.10 0.35 11.65
CA ALA A 213 -16.39 1.05 11.59
C ALA A 213 -16.21 2.41 10.92
#